data_AF-A0AA43KVY1-F1
#
_entry.id   AF-A0AA43KVY1-F1
#
_cell.length_a   1.000
_cell.length_b   1.000
_cell.length_c   1.000
_cell.angle_alpha   90.00
_cell.angle_beta   90.00
_cell.angle_gamma   90.00
#
_symmetry.space_group_name_H-M   'P 1'
#
loop_
_entity.id
_entity.type
_entity.pdbx_description
1 polymer ?
#
loop_
_entity_poly.entity_id
_entity_poly.type
_entity_poly.pdbx_seq_one_letter_code
_entity_poly.pdbx_strand_id
1 'polypeptide(L)'
;MVWQERHRQSNADSVATIGIKSNQNNHEYMELEILNKKFAVCKLQGTENINLKDEYFFIGKTNEEISLVCEESSIPSDRIECEKGWKAFKIKGTLDFSLVGILAKIATLLAENNISIFAISTYNTDYILVKKENFQNAITALKKNYKIINYDEGFDNKTCK
;
A
#
# COMPACT_ATOMS: atom_id res chain seq x y z
N MET A 1 -27.12 45.01 -58.06
CA MET A 1 -27.94 44.17 -58.97
C MET A 1 -27.12 42.95 -59.33
N VAL A 2 -27.73 41.75 -59.46
CA VAL A 2 -27.10 40.48 -59.90
C VAL A 2 -26.12 39.92 -58.83
N TRP A 3 -26.25 38.74 -58.18
CA TRP A 3 -26.67 37.34 -58.51
C TRP A 3 -25.65 36.62 -59.42
N GLN A 4 -25.25 35.35 -59.32
CA GLN A 4 -25.39 34.18 -58.40
C GLN A 4 -24.00 33.45 -58.44
N GLU A 5 -23.63 32.44 -57.65
CA GLU A 5 -23.99 31.87 -56.34
C GLU A 5 -22.97 30.73 -56.02
N ARG A 6 -22.96 30.22 -54.78
CA ARG A 6 -22.05 29.18 -54.23
C ARG A 6 -22.01 27.87 -55.03
N HIS A 7 -20.93 27.10 -54.90
CA HIS A 7 -20.87 25.70 -54.36
C HIS A 7 -19.38 25.31 -54.12
N ARG A 8 -18.98 24.85 -52.91
CA ARG A 8 -18.61 23.46 -52.52
C ARG A 8 -17.53 22.79 -53.42
N GLN A 9 -16.46 22.15 -52.94
CA GLN A 9 -15.86 21.81 -51.61
C GLN A 9 -14.37 21.34 -51.90
N SER A 10 -13.39 21.05 -51.04
CA SER A 10 -13.14 21.01 -49.57
C SER A 10 -11.61 20.86 -49.31
N ASN A 11 -11.13 21.20 -48.10
CA ASN A 11 -9.90 20.70 -47.43
C ASN A 11 -8.52 21.05 -48.05
N ALA A 12 -7.42 21.22 -47.30
CA ALA A 12 -7.20 21.29 -45.83
C ALA A 12 -5.94 22.11 -45.46
N ASP A 13 -5.88 22.53 -44.20
CA ASP A 13 -4.71 22.79 -43.32
C ASP A 13 -3.44 23.47 -43.87
N SER A 14 -3.12 24.67 -43.36
CA SER A 14 -2.25 24.77 -42.17
C SER A 14 -1.92 26.23 -41.78
N VAL A 15 -2.17 26.59 -40.50
CA VAL A 15 -1.53 27.74 -39.83
C VAL A 15 -1.22 27.31 -38.39
N ALA A 16 0.06 27.23 -38.03
CA ALA A 16 0.48 26.77 -36.72
C ALA A 16 0.36 27.88 -35.65
N THR A 17 -0.72 27.86 -34.89
CA THR A 17 -0.86 28.71 -33.69
C THR A 17 0.09 28.23 -32.59
N ILE A 18 0.71 29.18 -31.87
CA ILE A 18 1.71 28.91 -30.82
C ILE A 18 1.08 28.11 -29.66
N GLY A 19 1.35 26.81 -29.64
CA GLY A 19 0.89 25.92 -28.58
C GLY A 19 1.71 26.07 -27.31
N ILE A 20 1.16 26.77 -26.31
CA ILE A 20 1.67 26.74 -24.94
C ILE A 20 1.53 25.31 -24.42
N LYS A 21 2.60 24.52 -24.46
CA LYS A 21 2.64 23.23 -23.75
C LYS A 21 2.81 23.52 -22.27
N SER A 22 1.69 23.46 -21.55
CA SER A 22 1.67 23.45 -20.09
C SER A 22 2.57 22.31 -19.60
N ASN A 23 3.52 22.64 -18.73
CA ASN A 23 4.38 21.64 -18.11
C ASN A 23 3.51 20.76 -17.21
N GLN A 24 3.36 19.48 -17.54
CA GLN A 24 2.52 18.58 -16.76
C GLN A 24 3.23 18.28 -15.44
N ASN A 25 2.66 18.76 -14.33
CA ASN A 25 3.16 18.51 -12.98
C ASN A 25 3.08 17.02 -12.67
N ASN A 26 4.16 16.29 -12.97
CA ASN A 26 4.28 14.86 -12.72
C ASN A 26 4.54 14.63 -11.23
N HIS A 27 3.50 14.82 -10.40
CA HIS A 27 3.51 14.41 -9.01
C HIS A 27 3.58 12.90 -8.95
N GLU A 28 4.80 12.38 -8.78
CA GLU A 28 5.08 10.97 -8.63
C GLU A 28 4.55 10.48 -7.28
N TYR A 29 3.31 10.01 -7.29
CA TYR A 29 2.66 9.44 -6.11
C TYR A 29 3.42 8.20 -5.63
N MET A 30 3.90 8.24 -4.39
CA MET A 30 4.49 7.09 -3.73
C MET A 30 3.51 5.91 -3.71
N GLU A 31 3.99 4.74 -4.12
CA GLU A 31 3.16 3.54 -4.25
C GLU A 31 3.18 2.72 -2.95
N LEU A 32 2.01 2.26 -2.52
CA LEU A 32 1.86 1.29 -1.42
C LEU A 32 1.37 -0.04 -2.00
N GLU A 33 2.19 -1.07 -1.84
CA GLU A 33 1.90 -2.42 -2.28
C GLU A 33 1.08 -3.16 -1.22
N ILE A 34 -0.11 -3.66 -1.59
CA ILE A 34 -0.85 -4.60 -0.74
C ILE A 34 -0.18 -5.98 -0.83
N LEU A 35 0.15 -6.55 0.33
CA LEU A 35 0.49 -7.96 0.42
C LEU A 35 -0.81 -8.78 0.51
N ASN A 36 -1.12 -9.56 -0.53
CA ASN A 36 -2.33 -10.39 -0.64
C ASN A 36 -2.30 -11.68 0.20
N LYS A 37 -1.74 -11.55 1.41
CA LYS A 37 -1.60 -12.59 2.44
C LYS A 37 -2.45 -12.20 3.67
N LYS A 38 -2.47 -13.05 4.69
CA LYS A 38 -3.03 -12.76 6.03
C LYS A 38 -1.92 -12.95 7.04
N PHE A 39 -1.75 -12.00 7.96
CA PHE A 39 -0.65 -12.02 8.93
C PHE A 39 -1.16 -12.16 10.36
N ALA A 40 -0.28 -12.67 11.22
CA ALA A 40 -0.46 -12.69 12.66
C ALA A 40 0.80 -12.19 13.38
N VAL A 41 0.61 -11.61 14.55
CA VAL A 41 1.67 -11.18 15.47
C VAL A 41 1.67 -12.14 16.65
N CYS A 42 2.70 -12.95 16.80
CA CYS A 42 2.81 -13.98 17.85
C CYS A 42 3.97 -13.70 18.80
N LYS A 43 3.76 -13.94 20.11
CA LYS A 43 4.81 -14.03 21.12
C LYS A 43 5.25 -15.47 21.25
N LEU A 44 6.55 -15.75 21.14
CA LEU A 44 7.10 -17.11 21.13
C LEU A 44 7.90 -17.43 22.40
N GLN A 45 7.97 -18.73 22.73
CA GLN A 45 8.88 -19.25 23.75
C GLN A 45 10.32 -19.40 23.22
N GLY A 46 10.48 -19.68 21.92
CA GLY A 46 11.76 -19.95 21.27
C GLY A 46 11.82 -19.44 19.82
N THR A 47 12.78 -19.93 19.06
CA THR A 47 13.00 -19.59 17.63
C THR A 47 13.15 -20.81 16.72
N GLU A 48 13.26 -22.00 17.30
CA GLU A 48 13.47 -23.30 16.66
C GLU A 48 12.36 -23.72 15.69
N ASN A 49 11.12 -23.26 15.91
CA ASN A 49 9.95 -23.58 15.09
C ASN A 49 9.60 -22.49 14.05
N ILE A 50 10.48 -21.51 13.83
CA ILE A 50 10.27 -20.45 12.83
C ILE A 50 10.72 -20.93 11.45
N ASN A 51 9.82 -20.94 10.46
CA ASN A 51 10.19 -21.30 9.10
C ASN A 51 10.94 -20.17 8.39
N LEU A 52 12.28 -20.16 8.50
CA LEU A 52 13.17 -19.19 7.84
C LEU A 52 13.15 -19.22 6.30
N LYS A 53 12.27 -20.03 5.68
CA LYS A 53 12.03 -20.10 4.23
C LYS A 53 10.74 -19.39 3.79
N ASP A 54 9.95 -18.86 4.73
CA ASP A 54 8.75 -18.10 4.39
C ASP A 54 9.09 -16.80 3.65
N GLU A 55 8.22 -16.40 2.71
CA GLU A 55 8.39 -15.20 1.89
C GLU A 55 8.37 -13.90 2.72
N TYR A 56 7.54 -13.88 3.78
CA TYR A 56 7.45 -12.77 4.72
C TYR A 56 7.36 -13.28 6.16
N PHE A 57 8.45 -13.12 6.90
CA PHE A 57 8.45 -13.12 8.36
C PHE A 57 9.31 -11.97 8.89
N PHE A 58 8.97 -11.47 10.08
CA PHE A 58 9.74 -10.45 10.78
C PHE A 58 9.88 -10.87 12.24
N ILE A 59 11.11 -10.90 12.75
CA ILE A 59 11.38 -11.30 14.14
C ILE A 59 12.04 -10.15 14.91
N GLY A 60 11.42 -9.78 16.04
CA GLY A 60 12.00 -8.91 17.06
C GLY A 60 12.34 -9.74 18.31
N LYS A 61 13.54 -9.59 18.85
CA LYS A 61 13.97 -10.28 20.08
C LYS A 61 14.57 -9.30 21.06
N THR A 62 13.94 -9.14 22.22
CA THR A 62 14.38 -8.24 23.29
C THR A 62 15.01 -9.04 24.44
N ASN A 63 15.16 -8.41 25.60
CA ASN A 63 15.38 -9.07 26.89
C ASN A 63 14.08 -9.61 27.53
N GLU A 64 12.91 -9.32 26.96
CA GLU A 64 11.60 -9.62 27.55
C GLU A 64 10.81 -10.66 26.74
N GLU A 65 10.98 -10.69 25.41
CA GLU A 65 10.25 -11.61 24.53
C GLU A 65 10.91 -11.86 23.17
N ILE A 66 10.36 -12.85 22.46
CA ILE A 66 10.49 -13.04 21.01
C ILE A 66 9.13 -12.73 20.40
N SER A 67 9.10 -11.74 19.51
CA SER A 67 7.92 -11.34 18.75
C SER A 67 8.11 -11.73 17.28
N LEU A 68 7.17 -12.50 16.72
CA LEU A 68 7.18 -12.96 15.34
C LEU A 68 5.94 -12.42 14.61
N VAL A 69 6.15 -11.69 13.53
CA VAL A 69 5.13 -11.45 12.51
C VAL A 69 5.32 -12.44 11.37
N CYS A 70 4.27 -13.20 11.05
CA CYS A 70 4.29 -14.28 10.05
C CYS A 70 2.94 -14.41 9.35
N GLU A 71 2.87 -15.19 8.27
CA GLU A 71 1.60 -15.53 7.62
C GLU A 71 0.73 -16.43 8.52
N GLU A 72 -0.60 -16.30 8.47
CA GLU A 72 -1.51 -17.06 9.34
C GLU A 72 -1.42 -18.59 9.19
N SER A 73 -0.86 -19.06 8.08
CA SER A 73 -0.55 -20.47 7.77
C SER A 73 0.75 -20.97 8.40
N SER A 74 1.67 -20.06 8.74
CA SER A 74 3.02 -20.35 9.25
C SER A 74 3.17 -20.11 10.75
N ILE A 75 2.07 -19.86 11.45
CA ILE A 75 2.04 -19.60 12.90
C ILE A 75 2.63 -20.80 13.66
N PRO A 76 3.72 -20.63 14.43
CA PRO A 76 4.33 -21.72 15.18
C PRO A 76 3.39 -22.36 16.22
N SER A 77 3.55 -23.66 16.47
CA SER A 77 2.73 -24.42 17.42
C SER A 77 2.98 -24.05 18.88
N ASP A 78 4.19 -23.58 19.18
CA ASP A 78 4.82 -23.26 20.48
C ASP A 78 4.74 -21.77 20.87
N ARG A 79 3.89 -21.00 20.18
CA ARG A 79 3.60 -19.60 20.56
C ARG A 79 2.91 -19.54 21.94
N ILE A 80 3.26 -18.54 22.72
CA ILE A 80 2.65 -18.22 24.02
C ILE A 80 1.33 -17.47 23.80
N GLU A 81 1.37 -16.42 22.97
CA GLU A 81 0.23 -15.60 22.58
C GLU A 81 0.27 -15.38 21.07
N CYS A 82 -0.87 -15.17 20.41
CA CYS A 82 -0.85 -14.68 19.04
C CYS A 82 -2.15 -14.02 18.58
N GLU A 83 -1.99 -12.87 17.94
CA GLU A 83 -3.06 -12.02 17.44
C GLU A 83 -3.16 -12.12 15.90
N LYS A 84 -4.23 -12.73 15.41
CA LYS A 84 -4.48 -12.93 13.97
C LYS A 84 -5.22 -11.74 13.32
N GLY A 85 -5.48 -11.86 12.02
CA GLY A 85 -6.35 -10.94 11.28
C GLY A 85 -5.66 -9.66 10.82
N TRP A 86 -4.35 -9.69 10.59
CA TRP A 86 -3.61 -8.53 10.07
C TRP A 86 -3.49 -8.57 8.54
N LYS A 87 -3.51 -7.38 7.93
CA LYS A 87 -3.31 -7.12 6.50
C LYS A 87 -2.19 -6.09 6.36
N ALA A 88 -1.26 -6.30 5.43
CA ALA A 88 -0.05 -5.48 5.31
C ALA A 88 -0.03 -4.63 4.04
N PHE A 89 0.37 -3.37 4.19
CA PHE A 89 0.93 -2.55 3.14
C PHE A 89 2.46 -2.59 3.24
N LYS A 90 3.13 -2.47 2.10
CA LYS A 90 4.59 -2.31 1.95
C LYS A 90 4.85 -1.04 1.16
N ILE A 91 5.72 -0.17 1.63
CA ILE A 91 6.08 1.02 0.84
C ILE A 91 6.97 0.55 -0.32
N LYS A 92 6.62 0.93 -1.55
CA LYS A 92 7.30 0.40 -2.75
C LYS A 92 8.58 1.19 -3.05
N GLY A 93 9.61 0.46 -3.48
CA GLY A 93 10.94 1.00 -3.75
C GLY A 93 11.87 0.79 -2.55
N THR A 94 13.09 1.30 -2.66
CA THR A 94 14.01 1.46 -1.54
C THR A 94 13.87 2.87 -0.99
N LEU A 95 13.57 3.01 0.30
CA LEU A 95 13.61 4.29 0.99
C LEU A 95 15.07 4.64 1.27
N ASP A 96 15.56 5.69 0.60
CA ASP A 96 16.76 6.39 1.04
C ASP A 96 16.54 6.91 2.47
N PHE A 97 17.53 6.74 3.35
CA PHE A 97 17.51 7.25 4.72
C PHE A 97 17.39 8.78 4.79
N SER A 98 17.58 9.50 3.68
CA SER A 98 17.25 10.94 3.56
C SER A 98 15.74 11.26 3.56
N LEU A 99 14.87 10.28 3.28
CA LEU A 99 13.42 10.47 3.13
C LEU A 99 12.66 10.53 4.47
N VAL A 100 12.93 11.58 5.24
CA VAL A 100 12.36 11.79 6.58
C VAL A 100 10.82 11.87 6.54
N GLY A 101 10.18 11.11 7.45
CA GLY A 101 8.78 11.31 7.82
C GLY A 101 7.72 10.66 6.93
N ILE A 102 8.08 9.73 6.03
CA ILE A 102 7.08 8.96 5.25
C ILE A 102 6.20 8.14 6.19
N LEU A 103 6.79 7.29 7.03
CA LEU A 103 6.06 6.46 8.00
C LEU A 103 5.21 7.32 8.95
N ALA A 104 5.71 8.50 9.34
CA ALA A 104 4.95 9.46 10.13
C ALA A 104 3.70 9.96 9.41
N LYS A 105 3.78 10.36 8.12
CA LYS A 105 2.62 10.77 7.31
C LYS A 105 1.59 9.64 7.16
N ILE A 106 2.04 8.40 6.96
CA ILE A 106 1.17 7.21 6.89
C ILE A 106 0.48 6.98 8.24
N ALA A 107 1.23 7.04 9.34
CA ALA A 107 0.70 6.87 10.69
C ALA A 107 -0.32 7.98 11.06
N THR A 108 -0.04 9.25 10.74
CA THR A 108 -0.98 10.36 10.94
C THR A 108 -2.29 10.12 10.19
N LEU A 109 -2.23 9.81 8.88
CA LEU A 109 -3.45 9.58 8.07
C LEU A 109 -4.28 8.40 8.59
N LEU A 110 -3.66 7.36 9.13
CA LEU A 110 -4.37 6.21 9.69
C LEU A 110 -4.93 6.54 11.09
N ALA A 111 -4.17 7.23 11.95
CA ALA A 111 -4.63 7.70 13.25
C ALA A 111 -5.80 8.70 13.16
N GLU A 112 -5.78 9.62 12.20
CA GLU A 112 -6.90 10.54 11.90
C GLU A 112 -8.21 9.81 11.53
N ASN A 113 -8.10 8.56 11.06
CA ASN A 113 -9.24 7.70 10.73
C ASN A 113 -9.49 6.62 11.82
N ASN A 114 -8.88 6.76 13.00
CA ASN A 114 -8.94 5.84 14.15
C ASN A 114 -8.42 4.40 13.86
N ILE A 115 -7.47 4.27 12.93
CA ILE A 115 -6.90 2.98 12.52
C ILE A 115 -5.55 2.80 13.21
N SER A 116 -5.50 1.85 14.16
CA SER A 116 -4.26 1.40 14.78
C SER A 116 -3.38 0.66 13.76
N ILE A 117 -2.05 0.82 13.89
CA ILE A 117 -1.04 0.23 13.01
C ILE A 117 -0.03 -0.59 13.80
N PHE A 118 0.55 -1.60 13.15
CA PHE A 118 1.77 -2.28 13.58
C PHE A 118 2.82 -2.05 12.49
N ALA A 119 3.81 -1.21 12.76
CA ALA A 119 4.82 -0.79 11.78
C ALA A 119 6.12 -1.59 11.93
N ILE A 120 6.72 -1.98 10.80
CA ILE A 120 7.94 -2.79 10.76
C ILE A 120 8.89 -2.19 9.72
N SER A 121 9.96 -1.55 10.16
CA SER A 121 11.02 -1.07 9.29
C SER A 121 12.00 -2.18 8.92
N THR A 122 12.47 -2.19 7.67
CA THR A 122 13.59 -3.01 7.19
C THR A 122 14.67 -2.12 6.60
N TYR A 123 15.83 -2.67 6.24
CA TYR A 123 16.89 -1.89 5.57
C TYR A 123 16.42 -1.21 4.27
N ASN A 124 15.49 -1.83 3.54
CA ASN A 124 15.01 -1.32 2.25
C ASN A 124 13.78 -0.42 2.38
N THR A 125 12.83 -0.75 3.27
CA THR A 125 11.50 -0.11 3.28
C THR A 125 10.70 -0.44 4.55
N ASP A 126 9.62 0.30 4.80
CA ASP A 126 8.67 0.02 5.87
C ASP A 126 7.48 -0.86 5.40
N TYR A 127 6.97 -1.64 6.34
CA TYR A 127 5.73 -2.40 6.25
C TYR A 127 4.76 -1.86 7.31
N ILE A 128 3.51 -1.64 6.92
CA ILE A 128 2.45 -1.13 7.80
C ILE A 128 1.33 -2.16 7.83
N LEU A 129 1.21 -2.86 8.95
CA LEU A 129 0.12 -3.81 9.19
C LEU A 129 -1.05 -3.08 9.85
N VAL A 130 -2.26 -3.38 9.41
CA VAL A 130 -3.52 -2.96 10.03
C VAL A 130 -4.45 -4.15 10.21
N LYS A 131 -5.42 -4.03 11.11
CA LYS A 131 -6.47 -5.05 11.26
C LYS A 131 -7.34 -5.18 10.02
N LYS A 132 -7.72 -6.41 9.66
CA LYS A 132 -8.58 -6.75 8.51
C LYS A 132 -9.88 -5.93 8.51
N GLU A 133 -10.53 -5.77 9.66
CA GLU A 133 -11.76 -5.01 9.83
C GLU A 133 -11.60 -3.51 9.52
N ASN A 134 -10.38 -2.98 9.62
CA ASN A 134 -10.03 -1.60 9.27
C ASN A 134 -9.36 -1.49 7.90
N PHE A 135 -9.10 -2.58 7.19
CA PHE A 135 -8.25 -2.57 5.99
C PHE A 135 -8.85 -1.74 4.84
N GLN A 136 -10.16 -1.86 4.60
CA GLN A 136 -10.86 -1.06 3.59
C GLN A 136 -10.90 0.45 3.95
N ASN A 137 -10.99 0.77 5.24
CA ASN A 137 -10.91 2.15 5.71
C ASN A 137 -9.47 2.70 5.55
N ALA A 138 -8.45 1.87 5.81
CA ALA A 138 -7.04 2.23 5.62
C ALA A 138 -6.74 2.51 4.14
N ILE A 139 -7.20 1.65 3.23
CA ILE A 139 -7.13 1.88 1.77
C ILE A 139 -7.80 3.21 1.40
N THR A 140 -8.98 3.49 1.95
CA THR A 140 -9.74 4.72 1.66
C THR A 140 -9.06 5.99 2.20
N ALA A 141 -8.40 5.91 3.36
CA ALA A 141 -7.60 7.00 3.91
C ALA A 141 -6.32 7.24 3.08
N LEU A 142 -5.60 6.18 2.73
CA LEU A 142 -4.31 6.24 2.06
C LEU A 142 -4.43 6.61 0.56
N LYS A 143 -5.49 6.16 -0.14
CA LYS A 143 -5.77 6.52 -1.55
C LYS A 143 -5.83 8.04 -1.83
N LYS A 144 -5.96 8.88 -0.79
CA LYS A 144 -5.91 10.36 -0.90
C LYS A 144 -4.51 10.90 -1.21
N ASN A 145 -3.45 10.20 -0.78
CA ASN A 145 -2.06 10.67 -0.83
C ASN A 145 -1.09 9.65 -1.45
N TYR A 146 -1.50 8.39 -1.61
CA TYR A 146 -0.66 7.29 -2.07
C TYR A 146 -1.37 6.46 -3.15
N LYS A 147 -0.61 5.95 -4.11
CA LYS A 147 -1.12 5.04 -5.14
C LYS A 147 -1.09 3.61 -4.61
N ILE A 148 -2.26 3.05 -4.31
CA ILE A 148 -2.36 1.65 -3.84
C ILE A 148 -2.25 0.70 -5.04
N ILE A 149 -1.39 -0.32 -4.95
CA ILE A 149 -1.24 -1.37 -5.97
C ILE A 149 -1.52 -2.77 -5.39
N ASN A 150 -1.75 -3.76 -6.27
CA ASN A 150 -2.19 -5.12 -5.95
C ASN A 150 -3.54 -5.18 -5.20
N TYR A 151 -4.41 -4.17 -5.38
CA TYR A 151 -5.71 -4.08 -4.75
C TYR A 151 -6.81 -4.75 -5.59
N ASP A 152 -7.15 -5.99 -5.26
CA ASP A 152 -8.26 -6.71 -5.86
C ASP A 152 -9.59 -6.37 -5.16
N GLU A 153 -10.40 -5.50 -5.76
CA GLU A 153 -11.74 -5.10 -5.26
C GLU A 153 -12.74 -6.28 -5.12
N GLY A 154 -12.40 -7.45 -5.65
CA GLY A 154 -13.25 -8.64 -5.66
C GLY A 154 -13.16 -9.57 -4.43
N PHE A 155 -12.24 -9.36 -3.49
CA PHE A 155 -11.94 -10.39 -2.47
C PHE A 155 -12.89 -10.39 -1.25
N ASP A 156 -13.33 -9.21 -0.75
CA ASP A 156 -14.18 -9.14 0.46
C ASP A 156 -15.67 -9.50 0.22
N ASN A 157 -16.16 -9.34 -1.01
CA ASN A 157 -17.57 -9.55 -1.36
C ASN A 157 -18.02 -11.04 -1.41
N LYS A 158 -17.28 -11.97 -0.80
CA LYS A 158 -17.53 -13.42 -0.88
C LYS A 158 -17.72 -14.16 0.45
N THR A 159 -17.77 -13.47 1.59
CA THR A 159 -18.14 -14.07 2.88
C THR A 159 -19.28 -13.34 3.56
N CYS A 160 -20.47 -13.40 2.95
CA CYS A 160 -21.75 -13.08 3.60
C CYS A 160 -22.92 -13.84 2.94
N LYS A 161 -22.92 -15.17 3.10
CA LYS A 161 -24.01 -16.12 2.88
C LYS A 161 -23.85 -17.30 3.83
#